data_AF-A0A498KUW5-F1
#
_entry.id   AF-A0A498KUW5-F1
#
_cell.length_a   1.000
_cell.length_b   1.000
_cell.length_c   1.000
_cell.angle_alpha   90.00
_cell.angle_beta   90.00
_cell.angle_gamma   90.00
#
_symmetry.space_group_name_H-M   'P 1'
#
loop_
_entity.id
_entity.type
_entity.pdbx_description
1 polymer ?
#
loop_
_entity_poly.entity_id
_entity_poly.type
_entity_poly.pdbx_seq_one_letter_code
_entity_poly.pdbx_strand_id
1 'polypeptide(L)'
;MSSANEQRSQAELLFNLCKQTDPDSLCLKLAHLLQFSPAAEARAMSAILLRKQLTRDDSYLWPRLNPTTQSSLKTILLTCIQQEDNKSISKKLCDTISELASGILPDNGWPELLPFMFQCVSSDSPKLQDWRF
;
A
#
# COMPACT_ATOMS: atom_id res chain seq x y z
N MET A 1 -16.80 26.69 -8.27
CA MET A 1 -15.69 26.18 -7.44
C MET A 1 -16.15 25.51 -6.13
N SER A 2 -17.44 25.57 -5.72
CA SER A 2 -17.93 25.02 -4.44
C SER A 2 -18.14 23.50 -4.44
N SER A 3 -18.78 22.94 -5.47
CA SER A 3 -19.24 21.55 -5.47
C SER A 3 -18.11 20.51 -5.41
N ALA A 4 -17.00 20.73 -6.12
CA ALA A 4 -15.85 19.81 -6.10
C ALA A 4 -15.13 19.78 -4.74
N ASN A 5 -15.11 20.91 -4.04
CA ASN A 5 -14.49 21.00 -2.71
C ASN A 5 -15.38 20.37 -1.64
N GLU A 6 -16.71 20.54 -1.77
CA GLU A 6 -17.70 19.86 -0.93
C GLU A 6 -17.64 18.34 -1.10
N GLN A 7 -17.55 17.85 -2.34
CA GLN A 7 -17.39 16.42 -2.63
C GLN A 7 -16.11 15.84 -2.01
N ARG A 8 -15.00 16.58 -2.11
CA ARG A 8 -13.73 16.18 -1.48
C ARG A 8 -13.85 16.11 0.04
N SER A 9 -14.40 17.15 0.65
CA SER A 9 -14.61 17.20 2.10
C SER A 9 -15.49 16.05 2.59
N GLN A 10 -16.58 15.76 1.87
CA GLN A 10 -17.47 14.64 2.18
C GLN A 10 -16.75 13.28 2.05
N ALA A 11 -15.93 13.09 1.01
CA ALA A 11 -15.15 11.87 0.83
C ALA A 11 -14.11 11.69 1.95
N GLU A 12 -13.45 12.76 2.37
CA GLU A 12 -12.49 12.76 3.48
C GLU A 12 -13.17 12.44 4.82
N LEU A 13 -14.37 12.97 5.06
CA LEU A 13 -15.18 12.62 6.24
C LEU A 13 -15.56 11.14 6.27
N LEU A 14 -16.06 10.60 5.15
CA LEU A 14 -16.40 9.18 5.04
C LEU A 14 -15.17 8.29 5.22
N PHE A 15 -14.03 8.67 4.65
CA PHE A 15 -12.77 7.97 4.84
C PHE A 15 -12.37 7.93 6.32
N ASN A 16 -12.44 9.07 7.01
CA ASN A 16 -12.11 9.16 8.44
C ASN A 16 -13.10 8.40 9.33
N LEU A 17 -14.37 8.30 8.93
CA LEU A 17 -15.35 7.48 9.63
C LEU A 17 -15.03 5.98 9.47
N CYS A 18 -14.82 5.51 8.24
CA CYS A 18 -14.42 4.13 7.97
C CYS A 18 -13.15 3.74 8.71
N LYS A 19 -12.18 4.67 8.79
CA LYS A 19 -10.93 4.50 9.53
C LYS A 19 -11.16 4.19 11.03
N GLN A 20 -12.23 4.74 11.61
CA GLN A 20 -12.56 4.54 13.02
C GLN A 20 -13.45 3.31 13.24
N THR A 21 -14.40 3.07 12.33
CA THR A 21 -15.40 2.01 12.48
C THR A 21 -14.88 0.64 12.03
N ASP A 22 -14.19 0.56 10.91
CA ASP A 22 -13.72 -0.69 10.30
C ASP A 22 -12.42 -0.46 9.49
N PRO A 23 -11.28 -0.30 10.20
CA PRO A 23 -9.99 -0.03 9.56
C PRO A 23 -9.49 -1.19 8.68
N ASP A 24 -9.85 -2.44 9.03
CA ASP A 24 -9.50 -3.62 8.26
C ASP A 24 -10.12 -3.60 6.86
N SER A 25 -11.44 -3.43 6.79
CA SER A 25 -12.17 -3.37 5.52
C SER A 25 -11.72 -2.17 4.68
N LEU A 26 -11.44 -1.03 5.31
CA LEU A 26 -10.88 0.14 4.62
C LEU A 26 -9.55 -0.18 3.94
N CYS A 27 -8.59 -0.76 4.68
CA CYS A 27 -7.27 -1.07 4.14
C CYS A 27 -7.36 -2.13 3.03
N LEU A 28 -8.18 -3.17 3.19
CA LEU A 28 -8.38 -4.18 2.15
C LEU A 28 -9.00 -3.60 0.89
N LYS A 29 -10.00 -2.74 1.01
CA LYS A 29 -10.61 -2.07 -0.15
C LYS A 29 -9.62 -1.20 -0.90
N LEU A 30 -8.77 -0.44 -0.21
CA LEU A 30 -7.71 0.34 -0.84
C LEU A 30 -6.70 -0.56 -1.56
N ALA A 31 -6.32 -1.69 -0.95
CA ALA A 31 -5.41 -2.64 -1.56
C ALA A 31 -6.02 -3.31 -2.81
N HIS A 32 -7.31 -3.61 -2.79
CA HIS A 32 -8.03 -4.11 -3.97
C HIS A 32 -8.10 -3.06 -5.09
N LEU A 33 -8.36 -1.79 -4.74
CA LEU A 33 -8.33 -0.70 -5.73
C LEU A 33 -6.95 -0.55 -6.35
N LEU A 34 -5.89 -0.68 -5.55
CA LEU A 34 -4.52 -0.65 -6.04
C LEU A 34 -4.23 -1.79 -7.03
N GLN A 35 -4.74 -2.99 -6.76
CA GLN A 35 -4.47 -4.18 -7.58
C GLN A 35 -5.31 -4.26 -8.85
N PHE A 36 -6.60 -3.94 -8.78
CA PHE A 36 -7.55 -4.24 -9.85
C PHE A 36 -8.10 -3.02 -10.58
N SER A 37 -7.84 -1.79 -10.10
CA SER A 37 -8.42 -0.61 -10.74
C SER A 37 -7.73 -0.33 -12.09
N PRO A 38 -8.50 -0.16 -13.18
CA PRO A 38 -7.93 0.25 -14.47
C PRO A 38 -7.47 1.73 -14.46
N ALA A 39 -7.95 2.52 -13.49
CA ALA A 39 -7.63 3.94 -13.41
C ALA A 39 -6.31 4.17 -12.64
N ALA A 40 -5.29 4.68 -13.33
CA ALA A 40 -3.99 4.97 -12.73
C ALA A 40 -4.07 5.98 -11.56
N GLU A 41 -4.96 6.97 -11.65
CA GLU A 41 -5.17 7.94 -10.57
C GLU A 41 -5.73 7.30 -9.29
N ALA A 42 -6.66 6.36 -9.44
CA ALA A 42 -7.24 5.61 -8.31
C ALA A 42 -6.19 4.72 -7.65
N ARG A 43 -5.33 4.05 -8.44
CA ARG A 43 -4.21 3.25 -7.93
C ARG A 43 -3.18 4.13 -7.20
N ALA A 44 -2.81 5.27 -7.79
CA ALA A 44 -1.90 6.22 -7.17
C ALA A 44 -2.44 6.77 -5.84
N MET A 45 -3.72 7.15 -5.80
CA MET A 45 -4.37 7.61 -4.57
C MET A 45 -4.43 6.49 -3.51
N SER A 46 -4.77 5.27 -3.91
CA SER A 46 -4.83 4.12 -3.01
C SER A 46 -3.46 3.80 -2.40
N ALA A 47 -2.38 3.86 -3.19
CA ALA A 47 -1.02 3.70 -2.69
C ALA A 47 -0.65 4.78 -1.65
N ILE A 48 -0.99 6.04 -1.92
CA ILE A 48 -0.73 7.16 -1.00
C ILE A 48 -1.51 6.99 0.31
N LEU A 49 -2.81 6.66 0.22
CA LEU A 49 -3.65 6.47 1.39
C LEU A 49 -3.20 5.27 2.22
N LEU A 50 -2.86 4.15 1.59
CA LEU A 50 -2.30 2.97 2.27
C LEU A 50 -1.02 3.34 3.00
N ARG A 51 -0.06 4.01 2.34
CA ARG A 51 1.17 4.45 2.99
C ARG A 51 0.89 5.20 4.29
N LYS A 52 0.03 6.22 4.25
CA LYS A 52 -0.34 7.02 5.42
C LYS A 52 -0.97 6.22 6.57
N GLN A 53 -1.67 5.12 6.27
CA GLN A 53 -2.29 4.28 7.31
C GLN A 53 -1.36 3.18 7.85
N LEU A 54 -0.44 2.69 7.01
CA LEU A 54 0.41 1.54 7.34
C LEU A 54 1.78 1.97 7.90
N THR A 55 2.25 3.19 7.60
CA THR A 55 3.54 3.71 8.10
C THR A 55 3.37 4.65 9.28
N ARG A 56 4.47 4.92 10.01
CA ARG A 56 4.47 5.65 11.29
C ARG A 56 4.30 7.17 11.11
N ASP A 57 3.20 7.56 10.48
CA ASP A 57 2.70 8.94 10.40
C ASP A 57 1.49 9.13 11.36
N ASP A 58 0.76 10.24 11.23
CA ASP A 58 -0.40 10.69 12.05
C ASP A 58 -1.54 9.64 12.25
N SER A 59 -1.52 8.50 11.58
CA SER A 59 -2.55 7.46 11.68
C SER A 59 -1.96 6.05 11.49
N TYR A 60 -1.03 5.66 12.37
CA TYR A 60 -0.44 4.31 12.37
C TYR A 60 -1.48 3.23 12.76
N LEU A 61 -2.22 2.73 11.77
CA LEU A 61 -3.26 1.72 11.95
C LEU A 61 -2.71 0.30 11.95
N TRP A 62 -1.51 0.08 11.39
CA TRP A 62 -0.95 -1.25 11.18
C TRP A 62 -1.09 -2.19 12.40
N PRO A 63 -0.71 -1.80 13.64
CA PRO A 63 -0.81 -2.70 14.80
C PRO A 63 -2.25 -3.01 15.22
N ARG A 64 -3.22 -2.20 14.78
CA ARG A 64 -4.65 -2.37 15.10
C ARG A 64 -5.37 -3.29 14.12
N LEU A 65 -4.76 -3.58 12.96
CA LEU A 65 -5.33 -4.46 11.95
C LEU A 65 -5.23 -5.92 12.40
N ASN A 66 -6.20 -6.73 11.97
CA ASN A 66 -6.16 -8.17 12.21
C ASN A 66 -4.95 -8.82 11.50
N PRO A 67 -4.33 -9.86 12.08
CA PRO A 67 -3.20 -10.56 11.46
C PRO A 67 -3.49 -11.09 10.04
N THR A 68 -4.73 -11.54 9.80
CA THR A 68 -5.18 -11.97 8.47
C THR A 68 -5.17 -10.81 7.48
N THR A 69 -5.67 -9.65 7.89
CA THR A 69 -5.66 -8.42 7.07
C THR A 69 -4.24 -7.98 6.76
N GLN A 70 -3.35 -7.96 7.77
CA GLN A 70 -1.94 -7.63 7.59
C GLN A 70 -1.27 -8.56 6.57
N SER A 71 -1.54 -9.86 6.64
CA SER A 71 -0.96 -10.86 5.73
C SER A 71 -1.47 -10.68 4.30
N SER A 72 -2.77 -10.41 4.13
CA SER A 72 -3.35 -10.07 2.83
C SER A 72 -2.75 -8.81 2.24
N LEU A 73 -2.58 -7.76 3.05
CA LEU A 73 -1.98 -6.49 2.62
C LEU A 73 -0.55 -6.67 2.13
N LYS A 74 0.29 -7.43 2.85
CA LYS A 74 1.66 -7.76 2.41
C LYS A 74 1.65 -8.44 1.05
N THR A 75 0.81 -9.46 0.89
CA THR A 75 0.72 -10.24 -0.36
C THR A 75 0.28 -9.35 -1.53
N ILE A 76 -0.73 -8.50 -1.31
CA ILE A 76 -1.23 -7.58 -2.34
C ILE A 76 -0.15 -6.55 -2.70
N LEU A 77 0.55 -5.95 -1.73
CA LEU A 77 1.61 -4.98 -1.99
C LEU A 77 2.72 -5.57 -2.87
N LEU A 78 3.20 -6.79 -2.54
CA LEU A 78 4.21 -7.50 -3.33
C LEU A 78 3.72 -7.86 -4.73
N THR A 79 2.44 -8.21 -4.88
CA THR A 79 1.84 -8.48 -6.19
C THR A 79 1.72 -7.22 -7.03
N CYS A 80 1.25 -6.12 -6.43
CA CYS A 80 1.06 -4.84 -7.12
C CYS A 80 2.37 -4.28 -7.65
N ILE A 81 3.46 -4.33 -6.89
CA ILE A 81 4.75 -3.82 -7.37
C ILE A 81 5.31 -4.61 -8.56
N GLN A 82 4.96 -5.90 -8.70
CA GLN A 82 5.33 -6.71 -9.86
C GLN A 82 4.47 -6.41 -11.10
N GLN A 83 3.19 -6.09 -10.89
CA GLN A 83 2.23 -5.84 -11.97
C GLN A 83 2.19 -4.38 -12.44
N GLU A 84 2.64 -3.44 -11.61
CA GLU A 84 2.53 -2.01 -11.89
C GLU A 84 3.51 -1.56 -12.98
N ASP A 85 2.94 -1.09 -14.10
CA ASP A 85 3.69 -0.54 -15.22
C ASP A 85 4.09 0.93 -15.03
N ASN A 86 3.33 1.67 -14.20
CA ASN A 86 3.58 3.08 -13.98
C ASN A 86 4.72 3.28 -12.98
N LYS A 87 5.91 3.65 -13.47
CA LYS A 87 7.11 3.92 -12.65
C LYS A 87 6.86 4.84 -11.44
N SER A 88 5.98 5.84 -11.56
CA SER A 88 5.66 6.75 -10.45
C SER A 88 4.91 6.03 -9.33
N ILE A 89 3.96 5.15 -9.68
CA ILE A 89 3.20 4.35 -8.72
C ILE A 89 4.10 3.26 -8.14
N SER A 90 4.87 2.57 -8.98
CA SER A 90 5.80 1.53 -8.53
C SER A 90 6.83 2.09 -7.54
N LYS A 91 7.34 3.31 -7.75
CA LYS A 91 8.20 4.00 -6.78
C LYS A 91 7.49 4.25 -5.44
N LYS A 92 6.25 4.75 -5.47
CA LYS A 92 5.45 4.96 -4.25
C LYS A 92 5.18 3.66 -3.51
N LEU A 93 4.95 2.56 -4.22
CA LEU A 93 4.79 1.22 -3.63
C LEU A 93 6.07 0.74 -2.99
N CYS A 94 7.21 0.92 -3.68
CA CYS A 94 8.53 0.59 -3.14
C CYS A 94 8.81 1.35 -1.83
N ASP A 95 8.57 2.68 -1.82
CA ASP A 95 8.71 3.50 -0.61
C ASP A 95 7.82 2.98 0.52
N THR A 96 6.56 2.63 0.21
CA THR A 96 5.58 2.12 1.19
C THR A 96 6.02 0.77 1.76
N ILE A 97 6.46 -0.16 0.92
CA ILE A 97 6.93 -1.49 1.33
C ILE A 97 8.17 -1.33 2.21
N SER A 98 9.12 -0.47 1.82
CA SER A 98 10.35 -0.21 2.59
C SER A 98 10.06 0.35 3.97
N GLU A 99 9.19 1.35 4.03
CA GLU A 99 8.84 2.02 5.27
C GLU A 99 8.06 1.09 6.20
N LEU A 100 7.11 0.32 5.66
CA LEU A 100 6.39 -0.71 6.41
C LEU A 100 7.34 -1.80 6.91
N ALA A 101 8.23 -2.30 6.05
CA ALA A 101 9.24 -3.30 6.39
C ALA A 101 10.14 -2.81 7.52
N SER A 102 10.62 -1.57 7.46
CA SER A 102 11.45 -0.98 8.52
C SER A 102 10.77 -1.02 9.89
N GLY A 103 9.44 -0.91 9.93
CA GLY A 103 8.65 -0.96 11.16
C GLY A 103 8.38 -2.36 11.71
N ILE A 104 8.40 -3.40 10.88
CA ILE A 104 7.97 -4.78 11.25
C ILE A 104 9.06 -5.84 11.11
N LEU A 105 10.16 -5.56 10.40
CA LEU A 105 11.31 -6.45 10.28
C LEU A 105 12.00 -6.77 11.62
N PRO A 106 12.10 -5.84 12.61
CA PRO A 106 12.71 -6.15 13.91
C PRO A 106 12.07 -7.36 14.62
N ASP A 107 10.78 -7.59 14.40
CA ASP A 107 10.01 -8.68 15.02
C ASP A 107 9.84 -9.90 14.08
N ASN A 108 10.62 -9.98 12.99
CA ASN A 108 10.46 -10.97 11.92
C ASN A 108 9.04 -10.97 11.31
N GLY A 109 8.39 -9.80 11.28
CA GLY A 109 7.00 -9.66 10.88
C GLY A 109 6.75 -9.79 9.37
N TRP A 110 7.77 -9.93 8.52
CA TRP A 110 7.62 -10.03 7.07
C TRP A 110 8.64 -10.97 6.41
N PRO A 111 8.57 -12.28 6.68
CA PRO A 111 9.54 -13.26 6.17
C PRO A 111 9.53 -13.38 4.65
N GLU A 112 8.42 -13.07 3.97
CA GLU A 112 8.27 -13.19 2.52
C GLU A 112 9.01 -12.09 1.74
N LEU A 113 9.36 -10.98 2.40
CA LEU A 113 10.00 -9.83 1.74
C LEU A 113 11.41 -10.15 1.24
N LEU A 114 12.22 -10.85 2.05
CA LEU A 114 13.59 -11.21 1.66
C LEU A 114 13.61 -12.15 0.43
N PRO A 115 12.87 -13.27 0.41
CA PRO A 115 12.72 -14.09 -0.79
C PRO A 115 12.24 -13.31 -2.01
N PHE A 116 11.29 -12.38 -1.82
CA PHE A 116 10.81 -11.51 -2.89
C PHE A 116 11.92 -10.62 -3.45
N MET A 117 12.71 -9.97 -2.60
CA MET A 117 13.84 -9.15 -3.03
C MET A 117 14.87 -9.96 -3.82
N PHE A 118 15.20 -11.17 -3.35
CA PHE A 118 16.09 -12.08 -4.10
C PHE A 118 15.52 -12.46 -5.46
N GLN A 119 14.22 -12.73 -5.56
CA GLN A 119 13.56 -12.98 -6.84
C GLN A 119 13.61 -11.77 -7.76
N CYS A 120 13.38 -10.55 -7.26
CA CYS A 120 13.46 -9.34 -8.07
C CYS A 120 14.86 -9.14 -8.68
N VAL A 121 15.91 -9.32 -7.88
CA VAL A 121 17.31 -9.17 -8.32
C VAL A 121 17.75 -10.31 -9.25
N SER A 122 17.24 -11.53 -9.04
CA SER A 122 17.57 -12.69 -9.87
C SER A 122 16.74 -12.78 -11.15
N SER A 123 15.67 -11.99 -11.28
CA SER A 123 14.84 -12.00 -12.47
C SER A 123 15.54 -11.27 -13.62
N ASP A 124 15.46 -11.83 -14.84
CA ASP A 124 15.91 -11.19 -16.08
C ASP A 124 15.00 -10.04 -16.54
N SER A 125 14.02 -9.64 -15.72
CA SER A 125 13.13 -8.54 -16.06
C SER A 125 13.80 -7.20 -15.74
N PRO A 126 14.05 -6.33 -16.74
CA PRO A 126 14.70 -5.04 -16.50
C PRO A 126 13.88 -4.12 -15.58
N LYS A 127 12.56 -4.34 -15.48
CA LYS A 127 11.68 -3.64 -14.54
C LYS A 127 11.97 -3.97 -13.09
N LEU A 128 12.37 -5.21 -12.78
CA LEU A 128 12.62 -5.62 -11.39
C LEU A 128 14.07 -5.37 -10.95
N GLN A 129 15.01 -5.26 -11.88
CA GLN A 129 16.42 -4.96 -11.60
C GLN A 129 16.67 -3.50 -11.15
N ASP A 130 15.77 -2.58 -11.50
CA ASP A 130 15.82 -1.17 -11.06
C ASP A 130 15.38 -0.97 -9.60
N TRP A 131 14.87 -2.00 -8.90
CA TRP A 131 14.50 -1.96 -7.48
C TRP A 131 15.68 -2.14 -6.52
N ARG A 132 16.89 -1.76 -6.95
CA ARG A 132 18.06 -1.75 -6.06
C ARG A 132 17.83 -0.68 -4.98
N PHE A 133 17.54 -1.16 -3.77
CA PHE A 133 17.58 -0.38 -2.53
C PHE A 133 18.99 0.17 -2.27
#